data_AF-A0A380K7D9-F1
#
_entry.id   AF-A0A380K7D9-F1
#
_cell.length_a   1.000
_cell.length_b   1.000
_cell.length_c   1.000
_cell.angle_alpha   90.00
_cell.angle_beta   90.00
_cell.angle_gamma   90.00
#
_symmetry.space_group_name_H-M   'P 1'
#
loop_
_entity.id
_entity.type
_entity.pdbx_description
1 polymer ?
#
loop_
_entity_poly.entity_id
_entity_poly.type
_entity_poly.pdbx_seq_one_letter_code
_entity_poly.pdbx_strand_id
1 'polypeptide(L)'
;MKDYQPLLFIGTLWLIILLAAMLKIRDLSYEVDELKAKEPIIIYTVDNAGGVMVGQITDKEIIEGRYTVTAEAYGKFLVTKEQYESLKVGDEIPEYLKKGGS
;
A
#
# COMPACT_ATOMS: atom_id res chain seq x y z
N MET A 1 56.46 -2.83 -30.82
CA MET A 1 55.03 -2.78 -31.20
C MET A 1 54.22 -2.83 -29.92
N LYS A 2 52.98 -2.36 -29.94
CA LYS A 2 52.15 -1.97 -28.78
C LYS A 2 51.91 -3.10 -27.74
N ASP A 3 52.59 -3.05 -26.60
CA ASP A 3 52.36 -3.92 -25.42
C ASP A 3 51.13 -3.50 -24.59
N TYR A 4 50.07 -2.99 -25.24
CA TYR A 4 48.81 -2.60 -24.57
C TYR A 4 47.85 -3.77 -24.42
N GLN A 5 48.14 -4.94 -24.99
CA GLN A 5 47.28 -6.12 -24.89
C GLN A 5 46.88 -6.49 -23.45
N PRO A 6 47.79 -6.56 -22.46
CA PRO A 6 47.39 -6.87 -21.08
C PRO A 6 46.50 -5.79 -20.44
N LEU A 7 46.74 -4.52 -20.76
CA LEU A 7 45.91 -3.39 -20.30
C LEU A 7 44.50 -3.43 -20.90
N LEU A 8 44.39 -3.78 -22.18
CA LEU A 8 43.09 -3.96 -22.85
C LEU A 8 42.32 -5.14 -22.26
N PHE A 9 42.97 -6.25 -21.93
CA PHE A 9 42.34 -7.39 -21.27
C PHE A 9 41.80 -7.05 -19.88
N ILE A 10 42.57 -6.30 -19.08
CA ILE A 10 42.12 -5.85 -17.76
C ILE A 10 40.96 -4.86 -17.90
N GLY A 11 41.05 -3.93 -18.86
CA GLY A 11 40.00 -2.96 -19.14
C GLY A 11 38.69 -3.60 -19.59
N THR A 12 38.75 -4.61 -20.47
CA THR A 12 37.55 -5.34 -20.91
C THR A 12 36.95 -6.16 -19.78
N LEU A 13 37.78 -6.79 -18.93
CA LEU A 13 37.31 -7.52 -17.75
C LEU A 13 36.58 -6.58 -16.78
N TRP A 14 37.14 -5.40 -16.51
CA TRP A 14 36.49 -4.38 -15.67
C TRP A 14 35.16 -3.89 -16.25
N LEU A 15 35.09 -3.70 -17.57
CA LEU A 15 33.88 -3.25 -18.24
C LEU A 15 32.76 -4.30 -18.17
N ILE A 16 33.10 -5.59 -18.27
CA ILE A 16 32.15 -6.69 -18.09
C ILE A 16 31.62 -6.73 -16.65
N ILE A 17 32.49 -6.56 -15.64
CA ILE A 17 32.09 -6.52 -14.23
C ILE A 17 31.14 -5.34 -13.97
N LEU A 18 31.46 -4.15 -14.50
CA LEU A 18 30.60 -2.97 -14.40
C LEU A 18 29.23 -3.18 -15.04
N LEU A 19 29.19 -3.78 -16.23
CA LEU A 19 27.95 -4.09 -16.93
C LEU A 19 27.10 -5.09 -16.13
N ALA A 20 27.71 -6.15 -15.61
CA ALA A 20 27.02 -7.15 -14.79
C ALA A 20 26.44 -6.55 -13.50
N ALA A 21 27.20 -5.67 -12.83
CA ALA A 21 26.72 -4.95 -11.65
C ALA A 21 25.52 -4.06 -11.97
N MET A 22 25.55 -3.34 -13.10
CA MET A 22 24.46 -2.46 -13.54
C MET A 22 23.18 -3.25 -13.85
N LEU A 23 23.30 -4.40 -14.52
CA LEU A 23 22.17 -5.29 -14.78
C LEU A 23 21.55 -5.83 -13.47
N LYS A 24 22.39 -6.23 -12.51
CA LYS A 24 21.93 -6.75 -11.20
C LYS A 24 21.18 -5.69 -10.38
N ILE A 25 21.63 -4.44 -10.40
CA ILE A 25 20.97 -3.31 -9.71
C ILE A 25 19.58 -3.04 -10.31
N ARG A 26 19.45 -3.11 -11.65
CA ARG A 26 18.17 -2.89 -12.33
C ARG A 26 17.13 -3.95 -11.97
N ASP A 27 17.53 -5.22 -11.98
CA ASP A 27 16.62 -6.32 -11.63
C ASP A 27 16.15 -6.22 -10.17
N LEU A 28 17.07 -5.86 -9.25
CA LEU A 28 16.73 -5.65 -7.85
C LEU A 28 15.81 -4.43 -7.64
N SER A 29 15.98 -3.37 -8.43
CA SER A 29 15.11 -2.18 -8.38
C SER A 29 13.69 -2.51 -8.83
N TYR A 30 13.53 -3.34 -9.86
CA TYR A 30 12.22 -3.78 -10.33
C TYR A 30 11.46 -4.60 -9.28
N GLU A 31 12.15 -5.52 -8.58
CA GLU A 31 11.56 -6.33 -7.52
C GLU A 31 11.18 -5.49 -6.29
N VAL A 32 12.02 -4.51 -5.93
CA VAL A 32 11.72 -3.57 -4.83
C VAL A 32 10.52 -2.68 -5.14
N ASP A 33 10.35 -2.22 -6.39
CA ASP A 33 9.19 -1.42 -6.78
C ASP A 33 7.89 -2.23 -6.75
N GLU A 34 7.92 -3.51 -7.12
CA GLU A 34 6.76 -4.40 -6.98
C GLU A 34 6.41 -4.67 -5.51
N LEU A 35 7.42 -4.83 -4.63
CA LEU A 35 7.21 -5.04 -3.20
C LEU A 35 6.73 -3.76 -2.48
N LYS A 36 7.19 -2.58 -2.90
CA LYS A 36 6.66 -1.29 -2.42
C LYS A 36 5.23 -1.05 -2.89
N ALA A 37 4.83 -1.52 -4.06
CA ALA A 37 3.43 -1.45 -4.50
C ALA A 37 2.48 -2.36 -3.68
N LYS A 38 3.04 -3.33 -2.94
CA LYS A 38 2.31 -4.24 -2.04
C LYS A 38 2.50 -3.83 -0.58
N GLU A 39 2.28 -2.55 -0.25
CA GLU A 39 2.27 -2.13 1.14
C GLU A 39 1.24 -2.98 1.93
N PRO A 40 1.66 -3.71 2.97
CA PRO A 40 0.76 -4.57 3.72
C PRO A 40 -0.25 -3.70 4.45
N ILE A 41 -1.53 -3.85 4.10
CA ILE A 41 -2.63 -3.26 4.85
C ILE A 41 -2.69 -4.00 6.19
N ILE A 42 -2.19 -3.39 7.25
CA ILE A 42 -2.36 -3.92 8.60
C ILE A 42 -3.80 -3.61 9.03
N ILE A 43 -4.69 -4.60 8.86
CA ILE A 43 -6.07 -4.50 9.36
C ILE A 43 -6.02 -4.81 10.86
N TYR A 44 -6.08 -3.78 11.69
CA TYR A 44 -6.32 -3.94 13.12
C TYR A 44 -7.80 -4.27 13.32
N THR A 45 -8.11 -5.53 13.60
CA THR A 45 -9.42 -5.92 14.10
C THR A 45 -9.53 -5.46 15.55
N VAL A 46 -10.25 -4.36 15.78
CA VAL A 46 -10.69 -3.97 17.12
C VAL A 46 -11.84 -4.87 17.54
N ASP A 47 -11.64 -5.63 18.62
CA ASP A 47 -12.63 -6.47 19.27
C ASP A 47 -13.59 -5.63 20.10
N ASN A 48 -14.43 -4.82 19.43
CA ASN A 48 -15.58 -4.19 20.07
C ASN A 48 -16.68 -5.23 20.33
N ALA A 49 -16.34 -6.32 21.03
CA ALA A 49 -17.27 -7.34 21.49
C ALA A 49 -18.20 -6.71 22.56
N GLY A 50 -19.36 -6.19 22.12
CA GLY A 50 -20.45 -5.79 23.02
C GLY A 50 -20.81 -4.30 23.03
N GLY A 51 -20.13 -3.45 22.26
CA GLY A 51 -20.48 -2.03 22.13
C GLY A 51 -21.41 -1.77 20.94
N VAL A 52 -22.66 -1.38 21.18
CA VAL A 52 -23.50 -0.82 20.11
C VAL A 52 -22.85 0.49 19.66
N MET A 53 -22.41 0.59 18.40
CA MET A 53 -21.94 1.87 17.88
C MET A 53 -23.13 2.81 17.76
N VAL A 54 -23.09 3.90 18.53
CA VAL A 54 -24.12 4.96 18.54
C VAL A 54 -23.48 6.24 18.06
N GLY A 55 -24.01 6.83 17.00
CA GLY A 55 -23.48 8.04 16.41
C GLY A 55 -23.84 8.18 14.94
N GLN A 56 -23.19 9.14 14.29
CA GLN A 56 -23.36 9.45 12.89
C GLN A 56 -22.03 9.39 12.15
N ILE A 57 -22.10 9.25 10.83
CA ILE A 57 -20.95 9.41 9.95
C ILE A 57 -20.54 10.89 9.97
N THR A 58 -19.30 11.16 10.32
CA THR A 58 -18.78 12.54 10.45
C THR A 58 -17.94 12.97 9.26
N ASP A 59 -17.37 12.01 8.51
CA ASP A 59 -16.55 12.32 7.34
C ASP A 59 -16.55 11.18 6.31
N LYS A 60 -16.22 11.53 5.08
CA LYS A 60 -16.12 10.61 3.94
C LYS A 60 -14.92 10.98 3.08
N GLU A 61 -14.03 10.01 2.87
CA GLU A 61 -12.78 10.23 2.16
C GLU A 61 -12.45 9.06 1.22
N ILE A 62 -11.85 9.37 0.07
CA ILE A 62 -11.27 8.37 -0.82
C ILE A 62 -9.75 8.46 -0.70
N ILE A 63 -9.14 7.43 -0.13
CA ILE A 63 -7.70 7.34 0.09
C ILE A 63 -7.15 6.30 -0.88
N GLU A 64 -6.30 6.73 -1.83
CA GLU A 64 -5.67 5.83 -2.81
C GLU A 64 -6.66 4.94 -3.59
N GLY A 65 -7.83 5.50 -3.92
CA GLY A 65 -8.90 4.78 -4.64
C GLY A 65 -9.75 3.85 -3.76
N ARG A 66 -9.51 3.82 -2.44
CA ARG A 66 -10.32 3.08 -1.47
C ARG A 66 -11.32 4.01 -0.79
N TYR A 67 -12.55 3.53 -0.67
CA TYR A 67 -13.65 4.31 -0.12
C TYR A 67 -13.73 4.16 1.40
N THR A 68 -13.66 5.27 2.13
CA THR A 68 -13.65 5.26 3.59
C THR A 68 -14.68 6.20 4.19
N VAL A 69 -15.26 5.82 5.32
CA VAL A 69 -16.19 6.65 6.10
C VAL A 69 -15.72 6.73 7.54
N THR A 70 -15.88 7.88 8.17
CA THR A 70 -15.44 8.10 9.56
C THR A 70 -16.65 8.19 10.47
N ALA A 71 -16.62 7.46 11.57
CA ALA A 71 -17.45 7.73 12.74
C ALA A 71 -16.52 8.23 13.85
N GLU A 72 -16.62 9.52 14.21
CA GLU A 72 -15.64 10.22 15.06
C GLU A 72 -15.26 9.47 16.35
N ALA A 73 -16.22 8.85 17.03
CA ALA A 73 -15.97 8.08 18.27
C ALA A 73 -15.37 6.67 18.05
N TYR A 74 -15.39 6.15 16.82
CA TYR A 74 -15.05 4.75 16.50
C TYR A 74 -13.93 4.62 15.46
N GLY A 75 -13.59 5.69 14.76
CA GLY A 75 -12.53 5.73 13.76
C GLY A 75 -13.04 5.64 12.32
N LYS A 76 -12.14 5.23 11.42
CA LYS A 76 -12.36 5.20 9.96
C LYS A 76 -12.56 3.78 9.47
N PHE A 77 -13.59 3.58 8.67
CA PHE A 77 -14.02 2.29 8.15
C PHE A 77 -13.83 2.23 6.64
N LEU A 78 -13.26 1.13 6.16
CA LEU A 78 -13.22 0.81 4.74
C LEU A 78 -14.57 0.24 4.32
N VAL A 79 -15.13 0.78 3.24
CA VAL A 79 -16.44 0.37 2.70
C VAL A 79 -16.33 0.13 1.19
N THR A 80 -17.33 -0.56 0.61
CA THR A 80 -17.42 -0.64 -0.85
C THR A 80 -17.81 0.71 -1.45
N LYS A 81 -17.61 0.86 -2.76
CA LYS A 81 -18.03 2.07 -3.48
C LYS A 81 -19.53 2.34 -3.31
N GLU A 82 -20.34 1.29 -3.43
CA GLU A 82 -21.80 1.36 -3.36
C GLU A 82 -22.27 1.79 -1.97
N GLN A 83 -21.62 1.26 -0.91
CA GLN A 83 -21.86 1.67 0.47
C GLN A 83 -21.40 3.10 0.75
N TYR A 84 -20.27 3.51 0.15
CA TYR A 84 -19.82 4.89 0.25
C TYR A 84 -20.81 5.83 -0.40
N GLU A 85 -21.28 5.55 -1.61
CA GLU A 85 -22.23 6.41 -2.33
C GLU A 85 -23.61 6.48 -1.65
N SER A 86 -24.02 5.41 -0.96
CA SER A 86 -25.31 5.36 -0.26
C SER A 86 -25.34 6.15 1.06
N LEU A 87 -24.17 6.35 1.70
CA LEU A 87 -24.05 7.08 2.96
C LEU A 87 -23.74 8.58 2.76
N LYS A 88 -24.19 9.42 3.69
CA LYS A 88 -23.86 10.84 3.78
C LYS A 88 -23.32 11.19 5.16
N VAL A 89 -22.58 12.30 5.23
CA VAL A 89 -22.19 12.89 6.52
C VAL A 89 -23.45 13.34 7.25
N GLY A 90 -23.58 12.95 8.51
CA GLY A 90 -24.78 13.12 9.34
C GLY A 90 -25.73 11.92 9.35
N ASP A 91 -25.52 10.92 8.49
CA ASP A 91 -26.33 9.70 8.54
C ASP A 91 -25.97 8.88 9.77
N GLU A 92 -26.94 8.18 10.36
CA GLU A 92 -26.68 7.23 11.43
C GLU A 92 -25.72 6.12 10.98
N ILE A 93 -24.88 5.64 11.91
CA ILE A 93 -23.98 4.53 11.63
C ILE A 93 -24.83 3.31 11.21
N PRO A 94 -24.63 2.74 10.01
CA PRO A 94 -25.42 1.62 9.55
C PRO A 94 -25.04 0.31 10.25
N GLU A 95 -25.99 -0.61 10.35
CA GLU A 95 -25.84 -1.89 11.08
C GLU A 95 -24.64 -2.73 10.66
N TYR A 96 -24.27 -2.70 9.38
CA TYR A 96 -23.11 -3.46 8.86
C TYR A 96 -21.76 -2.90 9.34
N LEU A 97 -21.70 -1.64 9.82
CA LEU A 97 -20.51 -1.10 10.49
C LEU A 97 -20.55 -1.38 12.00
N LYS A 98 -21.74 -1.57 12.59
CA LYS A 98 -21.90 -1.86 14.03
C LYS A 98 -21.51 -3.29 14.38
N LYS A 99 -21.77 -4.23 13.47
CA LYS A 99 -21.35 -5.63 13.63
C LYS A 99 -19.91 -5.73 13.15
N GLY A 100 -18.96 -5.77 14.09
CA GLY A 100 -17.57 -6.10 13.78
C GLY A 100 -17.52 -7.34 12.89
N GLY A 101 -16.64 -7.33 11.89
CA GLY A 101 -16.49 -8.44 10.94
C GLY A 101 -16.34 -9.76 11.70
N SER A 102 -17.23 -10.71 11.43
CA SER A 102 -17.07 -12.08 11.91
C SER A 102 -15.97 -12.80 11.15
#